data_AF-A0A8H4V1V8-F1
#
_entry.id   AF-A0A8H4V1V8-F1
#
_cell.length_a   1.000
_cell.length_b   1.000
_cell.length_c   1.000
_cell.angle_alpha   90.00
_cell.angle_beta   90.00
_cell.angle_gamma   90.00
#
_symmetry.space_group_name_H-M   'P 1'
#
loop_
_entity.id
_entity.type
_entity.pdbx_description
1 polymer ?
#
loop_
_entity_poly.entity_id
_entity_poly.type
_entity_poly.pdbx_seq_one_letter_code
_entity_poly.pdbx_strand_id
1 'polypeptide(L)'
;MEEKVAEPTVATSTGVLVGDAEEALEHVKNIKKQHQWDPNLPTDVYDELDEAMHADGNTTVGIASELMENSPYPEVRAAVPNYDEGGHSNTIRAWTIGLVLATIGSALNMLFSMRSPYIIIPSYVAQVVAYPIGKAWEKVMPNREFSLFGLKFNLNPGPFSKKEHALTVIMANATFNGGAAYATDVLLAQRAFYGQNFGWGFEILMCISTQMLGFGIAGFFHRFLVTPAAMIWPANLINASLFTALHDHRRPDPAKTSGWRIGKYRLFLYTMIGSFVWYWFPGFIAPFLSVFAWVTWIRPNSPVINQLFGGWTGLSLIPITFNWTQISGFNFSPLITPWFGIANTLIGMVAWFWIVTPAIHYSKLYYNEYLPISDSNSYDNTASPYNVTRILNPDFTFNLQQYQEYSPLFLSTTFMLCYGLSFATIIAVLVHTGLFHGKELWIRFKSVGKEEEDVHARLMSRFKTVPLWW
;
A
#
# COMPACT_ATOMS: atom_id res chain seq x y z
N MET A 1 38.84 25.39 -3.85
CA MET A 1 37.90 25.71 -4.94
C MET A 1 36.62 24.99 -4.57
N GLU A 2 35.77 25.68 -3.82
CA GLU A 2 34.55 25.13 -3.23
C GLU A 2 33.58 24.72 -4.34
N GLU A 3 33.16 23.47 -4.31
CA GLU A 3 32.09 22.94 -5.13
C GLU A 3 30.81 23.68 -4.70
N LYS A 4 30.44 24.72 -5.46
CA LYS A 4 29.13 25.35 -5.34
C LYS A 4 28.11 24.23 -5.49
N VAL A 5 27.39 23.94 -4.40
CA VAL A 5 26.15 23.17 -4.42
C VAL A 5 25.25 23.87 -5.44
N ALA A 6 25.23 23.34 -6.66
CA ALA A 6 24.44 23.89 -7.74
C ALA A 6 22.97 23.90 -7.27
N GLU A 7 22.31 25.06 -7.37
CA GLU A 7 20.87 25.13 -7.18
C GLU A 7 20.20 24.05 -8.04
N PRO A 8 19.20 23.31 -7.52
CA PRO A 8 18.65 22.19 -8.26
C PRO A 8 17.87 22.76 -9.44
N THR A 9 18.48 22.73 -10.61
CA THR A 9 17.93 23.22 -11.87
C THR A 9 16.63 22.48 -12.20
N VAL A 10 15.64 23.25 -12.66
CA VAL A 10 14.43 22.70 -13.28
C VAL A 10 14.90 21.80 -14.44
N ALA A 11 14.53 20.52 -14.40
CA ALA A 11 14.87 19.58 -15.45
C ALA A 11 13.59 19.05 -16.07
N THR A 12 13.49 19.17 -17.38
CA THR A 12 12.50 18.47 -18.19
C THR A 12 13.18 17.24 -18.77
N SER A 13 12.46 16.12 -18.83
CA SER A 13 12.96 14.96 -19.58
C SER A 13 12.93 15.36 -21.06
N THR A 14 14.08 15.77 -21.61
CA THR A 14 14.22 15.85 -23.06
C THR A 14 14.38 14.41 -23.54
N GLY A 15 13.33 13.85 -24.14
CA GLY A 15 13.52 12.65 -24.95
C GLY A 15 14.66 12.93 -25.92
N VAL A 16 15.63 12.02 -26.03
CA VAL A 16 16.56 12.08 -27.15
C VAL A 16 15.66 12.00 -28.37
N LEU A 17 15.57 13.10 -29.14
CA LEU A 17 14.83 13.09 -30.39
C LEU A 17 15.39 11.93 -31.20
N VAL A 18 14.58 10.89 -31.36
CA VAL A 18 14.98 9.73 -32.13
C VAL A 18 15.00 10.20 -33.58
N GLY A 19 16.16 10.67 -34.01
CA GLY A 19 16.35 11.21 -35.36
C GLY A 19 16.28 10.12 -36.44
N ASP A 20 16.34 8.85 -36.03
CA ASP A 20 16.39 7.69 -36.91
C ASP A 20 15.18 6.76 -36.71
N ALA A 21 14.45 6.47 -37.78
CA ALA A 21 13.28 5.60 -37.75
C ALA A 21 13.61 4.17 -37.28
N GLU A 22 14.85 3.70 -37.48
CA GLU A 22 15.27 2.37 -37.06
C GLU A 22 15.39 2.24 -35.53
N GLU A 23 15.95 3.26 -34.87
CA GLU A 23 16.06 3.35 -33.41
C GLU A 23 14.66 3.53 -32.77
N ALA A 24 13.78 4.29 -33.42
CA ALA A 24 12.39 4.47 -32.96
C ALA A 24 11.62 3.14 -33.01
N LEU A 25 11.83 2.37 -34.08
CA LEU A 25 11.21 1.07 -34.25
C LEU A 25 11.75 0.02 -33.24
N GLU A 26 13.05 0.07 -32.92
CA GLU A 26 13.63 -0.78 -31.89
C GLU A 26 13.06 -0.46 -30.50
N HIS A 27 12.92 0.83 -30.18
CA HIS A 27 12.30 1.31 -28.94
C HIS A 27 10.85 0.80 -28.78
N VAL A 28 10.02 0.99 -29.81
CA VAL A 28 8.63 0.52 -29.81
C VAL A 28 8.56 -1.01 -29.62
N LYS A 29 9.44 -1.77 -30.28
CA LYS A 29 9.53 -3.24 -30.09
C LYS A 29 9.90 -3.62 -28.66
N ASN A 30 10.82 -2.88 -28.04
CA ASN A 30 11.24 -3.13 -26.66
C ASN A 30 10.10 -2.88 -25.68
N ILE A 31 9.37 -1.76 -25.82
CA ILE A 31 8.19 -1.46 -25.00
C ILE A 31 7.16 -2.58 -25.16
N LYS A 32 6.75 -2.91 -26.39
CA LYS A 32 5.75 -3.97 -26.63
C LYS A 32 6.15 -5.29 -25.99
N LYS A 33 7.43 -5.67 -26.06
CA LYS A 33 7.95 -6.90 -25.45
C LYS A 33 7.98 -6.84 -23.92
N GLN A 34 8.34 -5.71 -23.34
CA GLN A 34 8.37 -5.51 -21.88
C GLN A 34 6.96 -5.52 -21.28
N HIS A 35 5.98 -5.00 -22.02
CA HIS A 35 4.61 -4.85 -21.54
C HIS A 35 3.65 -5.93 -22.04
N GLN A 36 4.06 -6.96 -22.78
CA GLN A 36 3.16 -7.91 -23.47
C GLN A 36 2.06 -8.54 -22.59
N TRP A 37 2.32 -8.79 -21.31
CA TRP A 37 1.39 -9.42 -20.36
C TRP A 37 0.93 -8.48 -19.25
N ASP A 38 1.11 -7.17 -19.43
CA ASP A 38 0.76 -6.21 -18.41
C ASP A 38 -0.74 -5.86 -18.48
N PRO A 39 -1.55 -6.30 -17.50
CA PRO A 39 -2.98 -5.97 -17.48
C PRO A 39 -3.25 -4.49 -17.19
N ASN A 40 -2.23 -3.71 -16.80
CA ASN A 40 -2.37 -2.29 -16.52
C ASN A 40 -2.11 -1.41 -17.74
N LEU A 41 -1.56 -1.95 -18.84
CA LEU A 41 -1.37 -1.17 -20.05
C LEU A 41 -2.71 -1.11 -20.82
N PRO A 42 -3.23 0.10 -21.10
CA PRO A 42 -4.47 0.24 -21.84
C PRO A 42 -4.37 -0.32 -23.27
N THR A 43 -5.48 -0.84 -23.81
CA THR A 43 -5.53 -1.43 -25.15
C THR A 43 -5.20 -0.42 -26.25
N ASP A 44 -5.59 0.83 -26.08
CA ASP A 44 -5.25 1.95 -26.97
C ASP A 44 -3.73 2.13 -27.10
N VAL A 45 -2.98 2.00 -26.02
CA VAL A 45 -1.51 2.11 -26.06
C VAL A 45 -0.89 0.90 -26.75
N TYR A 46 -1.46 -0.29 -26.62
CA TYR A 46 -1.03 -1.45 -27.41
C TYR A 46 -1.33 -1.25 -28.90
N ASP A 47 -2.50 -0.72 -29.23
CA ASP A 47 -2.88 -0.45 -30.61
C ASP A 47 -1.96 0.63 -31.23
N GLU A 48 -1.59 1.66 -30.48
CA GLU A 48 -0.61 2.68 -30.88
C GLU A 48 0.79 2.08 -31.10
N LEU A 49 1.24 1.17 -30.22
CA LEU A 49 2.51 0.45 -30.40
C LEU A 49 2.49 -0.45 -31.65
N ASP A 50 1.36 -1.10 -31.92
CA ASP A 50 1.17 -1.98 -33.08
C ASP A 50 1.10 -1.16 -34.38
N GLU A 51 0.43 -0.01 -34.35
CA GLU A 51 0.42 0.95 -35.45
C GLU A 51 1.84 1.47 -35.72
N ALA A 52 2.58 1.87 -34.69
CA ALA A 52 3.95 2.37 -34.85
C ALA A 52 4.92 1.32 -35.46
N MET A 53 4.65 0.02 -35.26
CA MET A 53 5.43 -1.06 -35.90
C MET A 53 5.16 -1.22 -37.40
N HIS A 54 4.01 -0.76 -37.89
CA HIS A 54 3.53 -0.96 -39.25
C HIS A 54 3.38 0.34 -40.05
N ALA A 55 3.52 1.49 -39.39
CA ALA A 55 3.42 2.81 -40.00
C ALA A 55 4.71 3.26 -40.71
N ASP A 56 4.61 4.38 -41.43
CA ASP A 56 5.75 5.04 -42.05
C ASP A 56 6.72 5.61 -40.99
N GLY A 57 8.01 5.69 -41.33
CA GLY A 57 9.07 6.07 -40.38
C GLY A 57 8.83 7.38 -39.62
N ASN A 58 8.17 8.37 -40.24
CA ASN A 58 7.83 9.63 -39.54
C ASN A 58 6.76 9.44 -38.45
N THR A 59 5.78 8.57 -38.69
CA THR A 59 4.72 8.26 -37.72
C THR A 59 5.29 7.44 -36.57
N THR A 60 6.15 6.45 -36.87
CA THR A 60 6.88 5.68 -35.86
C THR A 60 7.73 6.57 -34.96
N VAL A 61 8.46 7.54 -35.53
CA VAL A 61 9.26 8.51 -34.77
C VAL A 61 8.38 9.40 -33.89
N GLY A 62 7.23 9.87 -34.40
CA GLY A 62 6.28 10.68 -33.63
C GLY A 62 5.74 9.94 -32.40
N ILE A 63 5.24 8.72 -32.60
CA ILE A 63 4.69 7.87 -31.53
C ILE A 63 5.79 7.50 -30.52
N ALA A 64 6.97 7.08 -31.00
CA ALA A 64 8.11 6.76 -30.14
C ALA A 64 8.54 7.97 -29.30
N SER A 65 8.57 9.18 -29.88
CA SER A 65 8.91 10.40 -29.15
C SER A 65 7.89 10.72 -28.07
N GLU A 66 6.59 10.55 -28.32
CA GLU A 66 5.55 10.79 -27.32
C GLU A 66 5.63 9.79 -26.15
N LEU A 67 5.84 8.51 -26.46
CA LEU A 67 6.04 7.43 -25.48
C LEU A 67 7.37 7.55 -24.73
N MET A 68 8.36 8.26 -25.29
CA MET A 68 9.56 8.63 -24.55
C MET A 68 9.31 9.84 -23.64
N GLU A 69 8.62 10.88 -24.09
CA GLU A 69 8.43 12.09 -23.28
C GLU A 69 7.45 11.89 -22.11
N ASN A 70 6.62 10.84 -22.18
CA ASN A 70 5.63 10.56 -21.16
C ASN A 70 5.63 9.08 -20.75
N SER A 71 5.05 8.77 -19.59
CA SER A 71 4.82 7.38 -19.21
C SER A 71 3.80 6.73 -20.16
N PRO A 72 3.96 5.45 -20.54
CA PRO A 72 2.94 4.73 -21.31
C PRO A 72 1.63 4.56 -20.53
N TYR A 73 1.65 4.71 -19.20
CA TYR A 73 0.47 4.61 -18.35
C TYR A 73 -0.23 5.97 -18.18
N PRO A 74 -1.49 6.12 -18.60
CA PRO A 74 -2.26 7.35 -18.42
C PRO A 74 -2.37 7.80 -16.95
N GLU A 75 -2.49 6.84 -16.02
CA GLU A 75 -2.60 7.12 -14.59
C GLU A 75 -1.32 7.75 -14.05
N VAL A 76 -0.15 7.29 -14.53
CA VAL A 76 1.16 7.85 -14.17
C VAL A 76 1.30 9.24 -14.78
N ARG A 77 0.96 9.43 -16.07
CA ARG A 77 0.96 10.75 -16.74
C ARG A 77 0.08 11.77 -16.01
N ALA A 78 -1.06 11.35 -15.49
CA ALA A 78 -1.99 12.21 -14.77
C ALA A 78 -1.50 12.57 -13.35
N ALA A 79 -0.80 11.65 -12.70
CA ALA A 79 -0.37 11.77 -11.31
C ALA A 79 1.01 12.43 -11.13
N VAL A 80 1.95 12.16 -12.04
CA VAL A 80 3.36 12.51 -11.93
C VAL A 80 3.77 13.39 -13.13
N PRO A 81 4.20 14.63 -12.91
CA PRO A 81 4.74 15.47 -13.97
C PRO A 81 6.03 14.89 -14.57
N ASN A 82 6.24 15.10 -15.87
CA ASN A 82 7.46 14.73 -16.60
C ASN A 82 8.62 15.75 -16.46
N TYR A 83 8.60 16.54 -15.39
CA TYR A 83 9.63 17.51 -15.06
C TYR A 83 9.87 17.57 -13.55
N ASP A 84 11.11 17.90 -13.17
CA ASP A 84 11.50 18.15 -11.79
C ASP A 84 11.70 19.65 -11.58
N GLU A 85 10.88 20.25 -10.70
CA GLU A 85 10.92 21.67 -10.34
C GLU A 85 12.14 22.07 -9.50
N GLY A 86 12.95 21.10 -9.05
CA GLY A 86 14.11 21.34 -8.22
C GLY A 86 13.77 21.51 -6.73
N GLY A 87 14.57 22.31 -6.02
CA GLY A 87 14.39 22.62 -4.60
C GLY A 87 15.16 21.74 -3.61
N HIS A 88 15.24 22.21 -2.36
CA HIS A 88 15.95 21.54 -1.27
C HIS A 88 15.29 20.20 -0.91
N SER A 89 16.08 19.18 -0.55
CA SER A 89 15.57 17.86 -0.12
C SER A 89 16.00 17.53 1.30
N ASN A 90 17.30 17.59 1.58
CA ASN A 90 17.89 17.25 2.87
C ASN A 90 18.00 18.48 3.79
N THR A 91 17.00 18.71 4.63
CA THR A 91 16.95 19.88 5.53
C THR A 91 16.56 19.49 6.95
N ILE A 92 17.02 20.24 7.95
CA ILE A 92 16.66 19.99 9.36
C ILE A 92 15.15 20.10 9.57
N ARG A 93 14.48 20.96 8.82
CA ARG A 93 13.02 21.12 8.79
C ARG A 93 12.35 19.79 8.40
N ALA A 94 12.76 19.19 7.28
CA ALA A 94 12.20 17.92 6.81
C ALA A 94 12.42 16.79 7.83
N TRP A 95 13.65 16.64 8.36
CA TRP A 95 13.96 15.63 9.39
C TRP A 95 13.16 15.82 10.67
N THR A 96 13.06 17.04 11.17
CA THR A 96 12.35 17.32 12.43
C THR A 96 10.86 17.01 12.29
N ILE A 97 10.22 17.51 11.22
CA ILE A 97 8.80 17.25 10.98
C ILE A 97 8.56 15.75 10.74
N GLY A 98 9.42 15.11 9.93
CA GLY A 98 9.29 13.70 9.59
C GLY A 98 9.45 12.76 10.78
N LEU A 99 10.48 12.95 11.62
CA LEU A 99 10.70 12.11 12.80
C LEU A 99 9.59 12.28 13.84
N VAL A 100 9.10 13.51 14.05
CA VAL A 100 7.99 13.78 14.97
C VAL A 100 6.70 13.11 14.47
N LEU A 101 6.35 13.30 13.20
CA LEU A 101 5.15 12.70 12.62
C LEU A 101 5.25 11.17 12.53
N ALA A 102 6.44 10.63 12.25
CA ALA A 102 6.68 9.19 12.26
C ALA A 102 6.45 8.60 13.66
N THR A 103 7.00 9.24 14.71
CA THR A 103 6.83 8.79 16.10
C THR A 103 5.36 8.81 16.51
N ILE A 104 4.66 9.92 16.25
CA ILE A 104 3.24 10.07 16.60
C ILE A 104 2.39 9.10 15.79
N GLY A 105 2.63 8.99 14.48
CA GLY A 105 1.87 8.11 13.59
C GLY A 105 2.01 6.64 13.94
N SER A 106 3.23 6.16 14.20
CA SER A 106 3.47 4.79 14.67
C SER A 106 2.80 4.52 16.02
N ALA A 107 2.86 5.45 16.97
CA ALA A 107 2.20 5.30 18.27
C ALA A 107 0.67 5.22 18.14
N LEU A 108 0.06 6.06 17.30
CA LEU A 108 -1.38 6.03 17.05
C LEU A 108 -1.80 4.74 16.33
N ASN A 109 -1.05 4.26 15.36
CA ASN A 109 -1.35 2.98 14.70
C ASN A 109 -1.24 1.79 15.64
N MET A 110 -0.26 1.78 16.55
CA MET A 110 -0.17 0.75 17.59
C MET A 110 -1.37 0.81 18.55
N LEU A 111 -1.84 2.02 18.89
CA LEU A 111 -3.05 2.15 19.71
C LEU A 111 -4.29 1.65 18.97
N PHE A 112 -4.42 1.97 17.68
CA PHE A 112 -5.59 1.62 16.87
C PHE A 112 -5.62 0.19 16.36
N SER A 113 -4.48 -0.52 16.34
CA SER A 113 -4.45 -1.94 16.01
C SER A 113 -5.23 -2.80 17.00
N MET A 114 -5.36 -2.36 18.25
CA MET A 114 -6.15 -3.04 19.29
C MET A 114 -7.67 -2.79 19.19
N ARG A 115 -8.13 -2.00 18.22
CA ARG A 115 -9.57 -1.72 18.01
C ARG A 115 -10.20 -2.77 17.09
N SER A 116 -11.48 -3.07 17.29
CA SER A 116 -12.32 -3.79 16.32
C SER A 116 -13.49 -2.90 15.86
N PRO A 117 -13.63 -2.59 14.55
CA PRO A 117 -12.67 -2.87 13.49
C PRO A 117 -11.37 -2.07 13.69
N TYR A 118 -10.25 -2.62 13.21
CA TYR A 118 -8.97 -1.93 13.32
C TYR A 118 -8.95 -0.69 12.43
N ILE A 119 -8.17 0.32 12.81
CA ILE A 119 -7.94 1.52 12.00
C ILE A 119 -6.45 1.57 11.65
N ILE A 120 -6.16 1.83 10.38
CA ILE A 120 -4.82 2.23 9.94
C ILE A 120 -4.87 3.71 9.57
N ILE A 121 -3.95 4.48 10.14
CA ILE A 121 -3.55 5.80 9.66
C ILE A 121 -2.43 5.59 8.64
N PRO A 122 -2.63 5.91 7.37
CA PRO A 122 -1.61 5.77 6.34
C PRO A 122 -0.80 7.06 6.15
N SER A 123 0.26 6.99 5.35
CA SER A 123 1.25 8.08 5.22
C SER A 123 0.69 9.37 4.62
N TYR A 124 -0.42 9.30 3.86
CA TYR A 124 -1.05 10.48 3.28
C TYR A 124 -1.61 11.44 4.34
N VAL A 125 -1.93 10.97 5.54
CA VAL A 125 -2.32 11.86 6.65
C VAL A 125 -1.13 12.72 7.10
N ALA A 126 0.05 12.11 7.23
CA ALA A 126 1.27 12.87 7.51
C ALA A 126 1.61 13.85 6.38
N GLN A 127 1.33 13.51 5.11
CA GLN A 127 1.48 14.44 3.99
C GLN A 127 0.56 15.67 4.12
N VAL A 128 -0.71 15.48 4.46
CA VAL A 128 -1.64 16.61 4.63
C VAL A 128 -1.24 17.48 5.82
N VAL A 129 -0.80 16.88 6.93
CA VAL A 129 -0.42 17.57 8.16
C VAL A 129 0.94 18.26 8.05
N ALA A 130 1.90 17.65 7.35
CA ALA A 130 3.24 18.20 7.18
C ALA A 130 3.24 19.49 6.35
N TYR A 131 2.31 19.64 5.40
CA TYR A 131 2.23 20.83 4.55
C TYR A 131 2.05 22.15 5.33
N PRO A 132 0.98 22.34 6.15
CA PRO A 132 0.82 23.56 6.92
C PRO A 132 1.93 23.75 7.96
N ILE A 133 2.46 22.68 8.56
CA ILE A 133 3.58 22.76 9.51
C ILE A 133 4.84 23.26 8.80
N GLY A 134 5.17 22.72 7.62
CA GLY A 134 6.30 23.14 6.80
C GLY A 134 6.18 24.60 6.35
N LYS A 135 4.98 25.03 5.93
CA LYS A 135 4.69 26.43 5.59
C LYS A 135 4.73 27.37 6.80
N ALA A 136 4.35 26.91 7.99
CA ALA A 136 4.49 27.68 9.22
C ALA A 136 5.97 27.82 9.60
N TRP A 137 6.74 26.73 9.52
CA TRP A 137 8.19 26.74 9.77
C TRP A 137 8.92 27.69 8.83
N GLU A 138 8.58 27.67 7.53
CA GLU A 138 9.08 28.61 6.52
C GLU A 138 8.89 30.08 6.95
N LYS A 139 7.77 30.42 7.58
CA LYS A 139 7.44 31.80 7.98
C LYS A 139 8.01 32.22 9.33
N VAL A 140 8.11 31.28 10.28
CA VAL A 140 8.43 31.57 11.68
C VAL A 140 9.91 31.43 12.00
N MET A 141 10.60 30.45 11.39
CA MET A 141 11.97 30.13 11.78
C MET A 141 13.00 31.03 11.09
N PRO A 142 14.06 31.46 11.79
CA PRO A 142 15.08 32.32 11.22
C PRO A 142 15.92 31.57 10.19
N ASN A 143 16.24 32.23 9.07
CA ASN A 143 17.23 31.77 8.11
C ASN A 143 18.63 31.97 8.70
N ARG A 144 19.11 30.99 9.46
CA ARG A 144 20.43 30.97 10.08
C ARG A 144 21.11 29.64 9.83
N GLU A 145 22.37 29.72 9.44
CA GLU A 145 23.25 28.57 9.32
C GLU A 145 23.91 28.26 10.66
N PHE A 146 23.87 26.98 11.01
CA PHE A 146 24.52 26.44 12.19
C PHE A 146 25.54 25.40 11.77
N SER A 147 26.63 25.29 12.51
CA SER A 147 27.63 24.25 12.34
C SER A 147 27.64 23.39 13.60
N LEU A 148 27.35 22.09 13.46
CA LEU A 148 27.44 21.11 14.54
C LEU A 148 28.29 19.93 14.05
N PHE A 149 29.32 19.57 14.82
CA PHE A 149 30.24 18.46 14.50
C PHE A 149 30.78 18.48 13.05
N GLY A 150 31.06 19.67 12.51
CA GLY A 150 31.59 19.83 11.14
C GLY A 150 30.53 19.82 10.03
N LEU A 151 29.26 19.53 10.34
CA LEU A 151 28.14 19.62 9.42
C LEU A 151 27.52 21.02 9.48
N LYS A 152 27.46 21.71 8.35
CA LYS A 152 26.71 22.97 8.21
C LYS A 152 25.27 22.66 7.82
N PHE A 153 24.30 23.16 8.58
CA PHE A 153 22.89 23.05 8.24
C PHE A 153 22.17 24.38 8.45
N ASN A 154 21.20 24.65 7.58
CA ASN A 154 20.38 25.84 7.66
C ASN A 154 19.02 25.49 8.30
N LEU A 155 18.63 26.27 9.31
CA LEU A 155 17.38 26.11 10.05
C LEU A 155 16.13 26.48 9.22
N ASN A 156 16.29 27.37 8.25
CA ASN A 156 15.26 27.72 7.27
C ASN A 156 15.90 28.04 5.91
N PRO A 157 16.15 27.03 5.06
CA PRO A 157 16.85 27.18 3.78
C PRO A 157 16.01 27.90 2.71
N GLY A 158 14.80 28.36 3.02
CA GLY A 158 13.92 29.07 2.10
C GLY A 158 12.54 28.40 1.97
N PRO A 159 11.85 28.59 0.83
CA PRO A 159 10.50 28.10 0.64
C PRO A 159 10.38 26.59 0.86
N PHE A 160 9.30 26.16 1.53
CA PHE A 160 9.05 24.74 1.73
C PHE A 160 8.79 24.05 0.39
N SER A 161 9.74 23.22 -0.03
CA SER A 161 9.74 22.59 -1.36
C SER A 161 8.92 21.30 -1.37
N LYS A 162 8.55 20.82 -2.58
CA LYS A 162 7.95 19.49 -2.76
C LYS A 162 8.90 18.38 -2.29
N LYS A 163 10.22 18.55 -2.42
CA LYS A 163 11.23 17.54 -2.06
C LYS A 163 11.43 17.39 -0.55
N GLU A 164 11.46 18.49 0.21
CA GLU A 164 11.45 18.42 1.69
C GLU A 164 10.17 17.76 2.19
N HIS A 165 9.04 18.09 1.56
CA HIS A 165 7.77 17.48 1.87
C HIS A 165 7.78 15.97 1.56
N ALA A 166 8.32 15.58 0.41
CA ALA A 166 8.45 14.18 0.02
C ALA A 166 9.31 13.39 1.03
N LEU A 167 10.45 13.92 1.46
CA LEU A 167 11.30 13.27 2.46
C LEU A 167 10.55 13.02 3.79
N THR A 168 9.76 14.01 4.24
CA THR A 168 8.89 13.90 5.42
C THR A 168 7.89 12.74 5.29
N VAL A 169 7.27 12.61 4.12
CA VAL A 169 6.27 11.56 3.85
C VAL A 169 6.92 10.20 3.66
N ILE A 170 8.12 10.12 3.08
CA ILE A 170 8.89 8.87 2.97
C ILE A 170 9.19 8.30 4.37
N MET A 171 9.58 9.15 5.33
CA MET A 171 9.75 8.72 6.73
C MET A 171 8.45 8.18 7.33
N ALA A 172 7.32 8.87 7.13
CA ALA A 172 6.01 8.39 7.56
C ALA A 172 5.63 7.07 6.87
N ASN A 173 5.95 6.94 5.59
CA ASN A 173 5.64 5.75 4.80
C ASN A 173 6.40 4.52 5.30
N ALA A 174 7.72 4.67 5.50
CA ALA A 174 8.60 3.65 6.02
C ALA A 174 8.24 3.19 7.44
N THR A 175 7.62 4.06 8.25
CA THR A 175 7.37 3.78 9.67
C THR A 175 5.98 3.23 9.99
N PHE A 176 4.92 3.69 9.31
CA PHE A 176 3.56 3.33 9.74
C PHE A 176 2.53 3.16 8.61
N ASN A 177 2.88 3.29 7.33
CA ASN A 177 1.88 3.18 6.25
C ASN A 177 1.16 1.84 6.20
N GLY A 178 1.84 0.76 6.58
CA GLY A 178 1.27 -0.59 6.71
C GLY A 178 0.53 -0.86 8.01
N GLY A 179 0.36 0.14 8.88
CA GLY A 179 -0.21 -0.03 10.22
C GLY A 179 0.84 -0.23 11.30
N ALA A 180 0.51 -1.01 12.33
CA ALA A 180 1.42 -1.38 13.40
C ALA A 180 2.47 -2.39 12.91
N ALA A 181 3.64 -2.42 13.56
CA ALA A 181 4.70 -3.36 13.19
C ALA A 181 4.27 -4.79 13.52
N TYR A 182 4.24 -5.69 12.53
CA TYR A 182 3.76 -7.08 12.70
C TYR A 182 4.44 -7.84 13.85
N ALA A 183 5.71 -7.54 14.15
CA ALA A 183 6.42 -8.11 15.29
C ALA A 183 5.69 -7.92 16.64
N THR A 184 4.87 -6.88 16.78
CA THR A 184 4.08 -6.63 18.00
C THR A 184 3.02 -7.70 18.24
N ASP A 185 2.54 -8.40 17.21
CA ASP A 185 1.57 -9.49 17.38
C ASP A 185 2.21 -10.67 18.11
N VAL A 186 3.50 -10.94 17.85
CA VAL A 186 4.26 -11.96 18.59
C VAL A 186 4.42 -11.55 20.05
N LEU A 187 4.75 -10.28 20.31
CA LEU A 187 4.88 -9.76 21.67
C LEU A 187 3.54 -9.80 22.44
N LEU A 188 2.46 -9.46 21.76
CA LEU A 188 1.11 -9.51 22.32
C LEU A 188 0.72 -10.95 22.64
N ALA A 189 0.97 -11.89 21.73
CA ALA A 189 0.70 -13.30 21.96
C ALA A 189 1.53 -13.87 23.12
N GLN A 190 2.82 -13.54 23.19
CA GLN A 190 3.71 -13.93 24.28
C GLN A 190 3.18 -13.45 25.64
N ARG A 191 2.71 -12.20 25.73
CA ARG A 191 2.19 -11.65 26.98
C ARG A 191 0.79 -12.19 27.32
N ALA A 192 -0.12 -12.19 26.36
CA ALA A 192 -1.53 -12.50 26.59
C ALA A 192 -1.82 -14.00 26.72
N PHE A 193 -1.15 -14.84 25.93
CA PHE A 193 -1.41 -16.29 25.91
C PHE A 193 -0.35 -17.12 26.63
N TYR A 194 0.92 -16.67 26.63
CA TYR A 194 2.03 -17.42 27.24
C TYR A 194 2.54 -16.82 28.56
N GLY A 195 2.07 -15.64 28.96
CA GLY A 195 2.51 -14.97 30.19
C GLY A 195 4.00 -14.57 30.20
N GLN A 196 4.63 -14.46 29.03
CA GLN A 196 6.05 -14.16 28.88
C GLN A 196 6.30 -12.64 28.75
N ASN A 197 7.30 -12.13 29.47
CA ASN A 197 7.76 -10.75 29.36
C ASN A 197 9.29 -10.68 29.45
N PHE A 198 9.94 -10.45 28.30
CA PHE A 198 11.40 -10.35 28.18
C PHE A 198 11.94 -8.92 28.37
N GLY A 199 11.07 -7.97 28.72
CA GLY A 199 11.42 -6.57 28.95
C GLY A 199 11.55 -5.74 27.67
N TRP A 200 11.57 -4.41 27.84
CA TRP A 200 11.50 -3.44 26.74
C TRP A 200 12.69 -3.51 25.76
N GLY A 201 13.88 -3.88 26.25
CA GLY A 201 15.07 -3.98 25.40
C GLY A 201 14.96 -5.08 24.36
N PHE A 202 14.42 -6.25 24.74
CA PHE A 202 14.14 -7.33 23.81
C PHE A 202 13.10 -6.92 22.78
N GLU A 203 12.03 -6.25 23.20
CA GLU A 203 10.93 -5.80 22.33
C GLU A 203 11.42 -4.82 21.26
N ILE A 204 12.24 -3.83 21.65
CA ILE A 204 12.83 -2.88 20.70
C ILE A 204 13.74 -3.59 19.70
N LEU A 205 14.65 -4.44 20.18
CA LEU A 205 15.59 -5.15 19.32
C LEU A 205 14.89 -6.12 18.37
N MET A 206 13.85 -6.81 18.84
CA MET A 206 12.99 -7.65 18.02
C MET A 206 12.36 -6.82 16.90
N CYS A 207 11.66 -5.73 17.22
CA CYS A 207 11.03 -4.87 16.22
C CYS A 207 12.06 -4.29 15.23
N ILE A 208 13.22 -3.83 15.70
CA ILE A 208 14.28 -3.32 14.80
C ILE A 208 14.76 -4.43 13.87
N SER A 209 15.09 -5.61 14.40
CA SER A 209 15.60 -6.73 13.60
C SER A 209 14.63 -7.15 12.49
N THR A 210 13.32 -7.23 12.79
CA THR A 210 12.30 -7.60 11.81
C THR A 210 12.14 -6.55 10.72
N GLN A 211 12.19 -5.26 11.08
CA GLN A 211 12.08 -4.17 10.10
C GLN A 211 13.34 -4.07 9.22
N MET A 212 14.53 -4.23 9.78
CA MET A 212 15.79 -4.20 9.02
C MET A 212 15.86 -5.35 8.00
N LEU A 213 15.36 -6.53 8.36
CA LEU A 213 15.23 -7.65 7.41
C LEU A 213 14.33 -7.27 6.22
N GLY A 214 13.18 -6.65 6.48
CA GLY A 214 12.27 -6.18 5.44
C GLY A 214 12.90 -5.15 4.50
N PHE A 215 13.58 -4.13 5.05
CA PHE A 215 14.27 -3.13 4.24
C PHE A 215 15.45 -3.71 3.44
N GLY A 216 16.21 -4.64 4.01
CA GLY A 216 17.30 -5.31 3.29
C GLY A 216 16.81 -6.11 2.08
N ILE A 217 15.71 -6.86 2.24
CA ILE A 217 15.07 -7.57 1.13
C ILE A 217 14.53 -6.58 0.09
N ALA A 218 13.85 -5.51 0.51
CA ALA A 218 13.34 -4.49 -0.40
C ALA A 218 14.46 -3.82 -1.22
N GLY A 219 15.61 -3.53 -0.60
CA GLY A 219 16.79 -3.00 -1.28
C GLY A 219 17.33 -3.94 -2.35
N PHE A 220 17.40 -5.25 -2.06
CA PHE A 220 17.83 -6.26 -3.04
C PHE A 220 16.88 -6.36 -4.24
N PHE A 221 15.57 -6.30 -4.00
CA PHE A 221 14.55 -6.42 -5.05
C PHE A 221 14.18 -5.09 -5.74
N HIS A 222 14.70 -3.94 -5.28
CA HIS A 222 14.45 -2.62 -5.86
C HIS A 222 14.65 -2.62 -7.39
N ARG A 223 15.73 -3.26 -7.86
CA ARG A 223 16.06 -3.30 -9.29
C ARG A 223 15.06 -4.11 -10.13
N PHE A 224 14.33 -5.04 -9.51
CA PHE A 224 13.37 -5.90 -10.20
C PHE A 224 11.93 -5.39 -10.09
N LEU A 225 11.61 -4.70 -8.98
CA LEU A 225 10.24 -4.29 -8.63
C LEU A 225 10.00 -2.78 -8.67
N VAL A 226 11.03 -1.96 -8.80
CA VAL A 226 10.92 -0.49 -8.78
C VAL A 226 11.55 0.16 -10.00
N THR A 227 12.77 -0.26 -10.38
CA THR A 227 13.47 0.32 -11.54
C THR A 227 12.76 0.12 -12.89
N PRO A 228 12.13 -1.04 -13.19
CA PRO A 228 11.48 -1.23 -14.49
C PRO A 228 10.26 -0.33 -14.65
N ALA A 229 10.14 0.32 -15.81
CA ALA A 229 9.03 1.20 -16.18
C ALA A 229 7.64 0.54 -16.01
N ALA A 230 7.57 -0.77 -16.25
CA ALA A 230 6.35 -1.55 -16.16
C ALA A 230 5.83 -1.75 -14.72
N MET A 231 6.65 -1.50 -13.71
CA MET A 231 6.29 -1.74 -12.32
C MET A 231 5.62 -0.52 -11.70
N ILE A 232 4.31 -0.39 -11.92
CA ILE A 232 3.50 0.67 -11.31
C ILE A 232 3.09 0.32 -9.87
N TRP A 233 3.14 1.31 -8.99
CA TRP A 233 2.68 1.20 -7.60
C TRP A 233 1.52 2.18 -7.36
N PRO A 234 0.26 1.78 -7.57
CA PRO A 234 -0.89 2.68 -7.53
C PRO A 234 -1.02 3.48 -6.22
N ALA A 235 -0.68 2.87 -5.08
CA ALA A 235 -0.69 3.55 -3.79
C ALA A 235 0.27 4.77 -3.74
N ASN A 236 1.38 4.73 -4.48
CA ASN A 236 2.35 5.82 -4.53
C ASN A 236 1.87 6.98 -5.42
N LEU A 237 1.05 6.70 -6.44
CA LEU A 237 0.48 7.72 -7.32
C LEU A 237 -0.43 8.69 -6.58
N ILE A 238 -1.04 8.26 -5.48
CA ILE A 238 -1.85 9.11 -4.60
C ILE A 238 -0.96 10.13 -3.89
N ASN A 239 0.16 9.70 -3.32
CA ASN A 239 1.11 10.61 -2.67
C ASN A 239 1.65 11.61 -3.70
N ALA A 240 2.02 11.15 -4.91
CA ALA A 240 2.50 12.00 -6.00
C ALA A 240 1.46 13.06 -6.42
N SER A 241 0.22 12.63 -6.67
CA SER A 241 -0.89 13.52 -7.02
C SER A 241 -1.18 14.54 -5.92
N LEU A 242 -1.12 14.11 -4.65
CA LEU A 242 -1.36 14.96 -3.50
C LEU A 242 -0.25 16.00 -3.28
N PHE A 243 1.02 15.69 -3.60
CA PHE A 243 2.09 16.69 -3.56
C PHE A 243 1.81 17.83 -4.54
N THR A 244 1.38 17.47 -5.75
CA THR A 244 1.00 18.46 -6.76
C THR A 244 -0.23 19.23 -6.30
N ALA A 245 -1.28 18.58 -5.78
CA ALA A 245 -2.48 19.26 -5.31
C ALA A 245 -2.24 20.22 -4.12
N LEU A 246 -1.27 19.93 -3.24
CA LEU A 246 -0.95 20.77 -2.08
C LEU A 246 -0.01 21.94 -2.43
N HIS A 247 0.94 21.72 -3.34
CA HIS A 247 1.93 22.75 -3.70
C HIS A 247 1.53 23.59 -4.92
N ASP A 248 0.70 23.06 -5.82
CA ASP A 248 0.18 23.79 -6.99
C ASP A 248 -1.19 24.41 -6.72
N HIS A 249 -1.19 25.74 -6.58
CA HIS A 249 -2.41 26.55 -6.37
C HIS A 249 -2.88 27.27 -7.64
N ARG A 250 -2.34 26.90 -8.82
CA ARG A 250 -2.77 27.48 -10.09
C ARG A 250 -4.23 27.12 -10.38
N ARG A 251 -4.94 28.04 -11.06
CA ARG A 251 -6.30 27.77 -11.50
C ARG A 251 -6.28 26.75 -12.63
N PRO A 252 -7.16 25.72 -12.60
CA PRO A 252 -7.24 24.77 -13.70
C PRO A 252 -7.67 25.50 -14.97
N ASP A 253 -7.05 25.14 -16.08
CA ASP A 253 -7.46 25.59 -17.41
C ASP A 253 -8.78 24.86 -17.77
N PRO A 254 -9.90 25.58 -17.94
CA PRO A 254 -11.19 24.96 -18.27
C PRO A 254 -11.17 24.18 -19.58
N ALA A 255 -10.29 24.54 -20.53
CA ALA A 255 -10.12 23.84 -21.80
C ALA A 255 -9.53 22.44 -21.62
N LYS A 256 -8.67 22.23 -20.59
CA LYS A 256 -8.01 20.95 -20.30
C LYS A 256 -8.74 20.10 -19.26
N THR A 257 -9.80 20.63 -18.65
CA THR A 257 -10.50 20.01 -17.52
C THR A 257 -12.00 19.84 -17.76
N SER A 258 -12.39 19.71 -19.03
CA SER A 258 -13.79 19.51 -19.43
C SER A 258 -14.76 20.52 -18.78
N GLY A 259 -14.34 21.79 -18.68
CA GLY A 259 -15.14 22.88 -18.10
C GLY A 259 -15.11 22.99 -16.57
N TRP A 260 -14.38 22.14 -15.85
CA TRP A 260 -14.25 22.23 -14.40
C TRP A 260 -13.50 23.49 -13.95
N ARG A 261 -14.07 24.22 -13.00
CA ARG A 261 -13.50 25.47 -12.47
C ARG A 261 -12.89 25.34 -11.07
N ILE A 262 -13.12 24.21 -10.41
CA ILE A 262 -12.65 23.96 -9.04
C ILE A 262 -11.22 23.44 -9.12
N GLY A 263 -10.26 24.17 -8.53
CA GLY A 263 -8.87 23.71 -8.44
C GLY A 263 -8.71 22.48 -7.54
N LYS A 264 -7.66 21.68 -7.81
CA LYS A 264 -7.37 20.40 -7.12
C LYS A 264 -7.39 20.55 -5.59
N TYR A 265 -6.73 21.60 -5.07
CA TYR A 265 -6.68 21.90 -3.64
C TYR A 265 -8.07 22.13 -3.01
N ARG A 266 -8.96 22.86 -3.69
CA ARG A 266 -10.30 23.14 -3.16
C ARG A 266 -11.19 21.90 -3.18
N LEU A 267 -11.12 21.13 -4.26
CA LEU A 267 -11.85 19.87 -4.36
C LEU A 267 -11.43 18.92 -3.23
N PHE A 268 -10.13 18.80 -2.99
CA PHE A 268 -9.58 18.04 -1.88
C PHE A 268 -10.16 18.48 -0.52
N LEU A 269 -10.18 19.79 -0.23
CA LEU A 269 -10.73 20.29 1.03
C LEU A 269 -12.23 20.02 1.19
N TYR A 270 -13.03 20.17 0.13
CA TYR A 270 -14.46 19.88 0.19
C TYR A 270 -14.73 18.40 0.48
N THR A 271 -14.02 17.51 -0.22
CA THR A 271 -14.13 16.07 0.03
C THR A 271 -13.66 15.73 1.44
N MET A 272 -12.54 16.29 1.92
CA MET A 272 -12.03 16.06 3.27
C MET A 272 -13.04 16.46 4.35
N ILE A 273 -13.65 17.65 4.24
CA ILE A 273 -14.66 18.11 5.19
C ILE A 273 -15.92 17.25 5.12
N GLY A 274 -16.38 16.92 3.91
CA GLY A 274 -17.54 16.04 3.71
C GLY A 274 -17.32 14.66 4.33
N SER A 275 -16.16 14.04 4.09
CA SER A 275 -15.78 12.76 4.68
C SER A 275 -15.63 12.84 6.20
N PHE A 276 -15.07 13.94 6.73
CA PHE A 276 -14.97 14.16 8.17
C PHE A 276 -16.35 14.18 8.81
N VAL A 277 -17.30 14.96 8.27
CA VAL A 277 -18.67 15.03 8.80
C VAL A 277 -19.37 13.68 8.66
N TRP A 278 -19.25 13.02 7.51
CA TRP A 278 -19.86 11.72 7.27
C TRP A 278 -19.38 10.67 8.25
N TYR A 279 -18.09 10.68 8.63
CA TYR A 279 -17.52 9.70 9.57
C TYR A 279 -18.26 9.64 10.92
N TRP A 280 -18.74 10.78 11.43
CA TRP A 280 -19.49 10.84 12.70
C TRP A 280 -20.83 10.11 12.63
N PHE A 281 -21.46 10.05 11.46
CA PHE A 281 -22.79 9.44 11.32
C PHE A 281 -22.78 7.94 11.60
N PRO A 282 -22.11 7.09 10.79
CA PRO A 282 -22.11 5.66 11.04
C PRO A 282 -21.18 5.27 12.19
N GLY A 283 -20.24 6.14 12.59
CA GLY A 283 -19.27 5.87 13.65
C GLY A 283 -19.76 6.19 15.07
N PHE A 284 -20.60 7.22 15.24
CA PHE A 284 -21.01 7.70 16.57
C PHE A 284 -22.52 7.94 16.69
N ILE A 285 -23.13 8.65 15.73
CA ILE A 285 -24.54 9.08 15.82
C ILE A 285 -25.50 7.92 15.58
N ALA A 286 -25.22 7.09 14.57
CA ALA A 286 -26.04 5.96 14.14
C ALA A 286 -25.16 4.71 13.89
N PRO A 287 -24.61 4.07 14.93
CA PRO A 287 -23.69 2.94 14.80
C PRO A 287 -24.25 1.74 14.02
N PHE A 288 -25.58 1.56 14.01
CA PHE A 288 -26.23 0.48 13.25
C PHE A 288 -26.01 0.59 11.72
N LEU A 289 -25.65 1.78 11.21
CA LEU A 289 -25.28 1.97 9.81
C LEU A 289 -23.90 1.41 9.46
N SER A 290 -23.07 1.09 10.46
CA SER A 290 -21.77 0.45 10.23
C SER A 290 -21.91 -0.98 9.74
N VAL A 291 -22.90 -1.72 10.23
CA VAL A 291 -23.18 -3.10 9.79
C VAL A 291 -24.68 -3.20 9.55
N PHE A 292 -25.10 -2.89 8.32
CA PHE A 292 -26.52 -2.79 7.98
C PHE A 292 -27.08 -4.15 7.55
N ALA A 293 -27.18 -5.07 8.51
CA ALA A 293 -27.65 -6.44 8.31
C ALA A 293 -29.19 -6.55 8.40
N TRP A 294 -29.92 -5.78 7.61
CA TRP A 294 -31.38 -5.64 7.71
C TRP A 294 -32.17 -6.95 7.59
N VAL A 295 -31.65 -7.96 6.86
CA VAL A 295 -32.29 -9.28 6.71
C VAL A 295 -32.42 -9.99 8.05
N THR A 296 -31.49 -9.76 8.99
CA THR A 296 -31.56 -10.34 10.33
C THR A 296 -32.74 -9.80 11.14
N TRP A 297 -33.25 -8.60 10.81
CA TRP A 297 -34.40 -8.00 11.50
C TRP A 297 -35.72 -8.66 11.15
N ILE A 298 -35.82 -9.30 9.97
CA ILE A 298 -37.02 -10.04 9.56
C ILE A 298 -37.28 -11.20 10.52
N ARG A 299 -36.22 -11.90 10.95
CA ARG A 299 -36.31 -13.01 11.89
C ARG A 299 -35.07 -13.08 12.79
N PRO A 300 -35.03 -12.28 13.87
CA PRO A 300 -33.84 -12.09 14.70
C PRO A 300 -33.39 -13.35 15.43
N ASN A 301 -34.31 -14.26 15.75
CA ASN A 301 -34.02 -15.48 16.52
C ASN A 301 -33.67 -16.69 15.63
N SER A 302 -33.40 -16.51 14.34
CA SER A 302 -33.04 -17.60 13.43
C SER A 302 -31.52 -17.73 13.30
N PRO A 303 -30.91 -18.82 13.81
CA PRO A 303 -29.46 -19.02 13.70
C PRO A 303 -28.98 -19.03 12.26
N VAL A 304 -29.73 -19.68 11.36
CA VAL A 304 -29.39 -19.78 9.93
C VAL A 304 -29.39 -18.41 9.25
N ILE A 305 -30.33 -17.53 9.58
CA ILE A 305 -30.38 -16.18 9.00
C ILE A 305 -29.20 -15.35 9.50
N ASN A 306 -28.86 -15.45 10.79
CA ASN A 306 -27.68 -14.77 11.32
C ASN A 306 -26.37 -15.33 10.72
N GLN A 307 -26.26 -16.64 10.54
CA GLN A 307 -25.08 -17.27 9.93
C GLN A 307 -24.86 -16.81 8.49
N LEU A 308 -25.93 -16.63 7.70
CA LEU A 308 -25.83 -16.22 6.29
C LEU A 308 -25.76 -14.71 6.10
N PHE A 309 -26.58 -13.94 6.82
CA PHE A 309 -26.74 -12.49 6.59
C PHE A 309 -26.26 -11.60 7.74
N GLY A 310 -25.86 -12.18 8.87
CA GLY A 310 -25.26 -11.43 9.97
C GLY A 310 -23.88 -10.91 9.59
N GLY A 311 -23.54 -9.71 10.06
CA GLY A 311 -22.28 -9.03 9.73
C GLY A 311 -21.15 -9.17 10.75
N TRP A 312 -21.39 -9.85 11.87
CA TRP A 312 -20.36 -10.09 12.91
C TRP A 312 -19.97 -11.56 13.01
N THR A 313 -20.96 -12.44 13.23
CA THR A 313 -20.75 -13.89 13.36
C THR A 313 -21.22 -14.66 12.13
N GLY A 314 -21.55 -13.95 11.05
CA GLY A 314 -22.12 -14.50 9.82
C GLY A 314 -21.29 -14.13 8.59
N LEU A 315 -21.70 -14.63 7.44
CA LEU A 315 -21.00 -14.45 6.17
C LEU A 315 -21.30 -13.12 5.48
N SER A 316 -22.35 -12.41 5.92
CA SER A 316 -22.80 -11.15 5.33
C SER A 316 -23.00 -11.22 3.81
N LEU A 317 -23.84 -12.16 3.33
CA LEU A 317 -24.15 -12.34 1.89
C LEU A 317 -24.65 -11.07 1.19
N ILE A 318 -25.20 -10.10 1.93
CA ILE A 318 -25.54 -8.77 1.42
C ILE A 318 -24.76 -7.75 2.26
N PRO A 319 -23.48 -7.50 1.93
CA PRO A 319 -22.61 -6.66 2.74
C PRO A 319 -22.92 -5.18 2.50
N ILE A 320 -23.84 -4.62 3.29
CA ILE A 320 -24.16 -3.19 3.28
C ILE A 320 -23.50 -2.52 4.49
N THR A 321 -22.67 -1.52 4.22
CA THR A 321 -22.09 -0.66 5.23
C THR A 321 -22.06 0.77 4.73
N PHE A 322 -22.34 1.71 5.62
CA PHE A 322 -22.15 3.14 5.37
C PHE A 322 -20.87 3.66 6.04
N ASN A 323 -20.13 2.79 6.71
CA ASN A 323 -18.90 3.12 7.42
C ASN A 323 -17.67 2.76 6.59
N TRP A 324 -16.94 3.80 6.17
CA TRP A 324 -15.71 3.61 5.39
C TRP A 324 -14.64 2.79 6.12
N THR A 325 -14.59 2.77 7.45
CA THR A 325 -13.62 1.93 8.18
C THR A 325 -13.92 0.44 8.07
N GLN A 326 -15.18 0.06 7.83
CA GLN A 326 -15.53 -1.35 7.58
C GLN A 326 -15.06 -1.80 6.19
N ILE A 327 -15.07 -0.89 5.20
CA ILE A 327 -14.62 -1.15 3.84
C ILE A 327 -13.09 -1.16 3.77
N SER A 328 -12.47 -0.11 4.32
CA SER A 328 -11.04 0.18 4.14
C SER A 328 -10.13 -0.34 5.25
N GLY A 329 -10.70 -0.83 6.35
CA GLY A 329 -9.94 -1.41 7.47
C GLY A 329 -9.05 -2.53 6.95
N PHE A 330 -9.65 -3.65 6.53
CA PHE A 330 -8.92 -4.88 6.17
C PHE A 330 -8.17 -4.81 4.83
N ASN A 331 -8.83 -4.41 3.74
CA ASN A 331 -8.27 -4.48 2.38
C ASN A 331 -7.69 -3.15 1.88
N PHE A 332 -7.40 -2.20 2.79
CA PHE A 332 -7.09 -0.81 2.44
C PHE A 332 -8.17 -0.18 1.54
N SER A 333 -7.89 0.98 0.94
CA SER A 333 -8.87 1.67 0.09
C SER A 333 -9.02 0.95 -1.26
N PRO A 334 -10.23 0.45 -1.61
CA PRO A 334 -10.45 -0.21 -2.90
C PRO A 334 -10.40 0.76 -4.09
N LEU A 335 -10.47 2.08 -3.86
CA LEU A 335 -10.39 3.10 -4.90
C LEU A 335 -9.02 3.16 -5.60
N ILE A 336 -8.02 2.52 -5.00
CA ILE A 336 -6.62 2.53 -5.45
C ILE A 336 -6.31 1.29 -6.30
N THR A 337 -6.95 0.18 -5.95
CA THR A 337 -6.67 -1.12 -6.51
C THR A 337 -7.26 -1.21 -7.92
N PRO A 338 -6.52 -1.72 -8.91
CA PRO A 338 -7.04 -1.88 -10.26
C PRO A 338 -8.23 -2.85 -10.29
N TRP A 339 -9.11 -2.66 -11.27
CA TRP A 339 -10.37 -3.41 -11.39
C TRP A 339 -10.16 -4.94 -11.38
N PHE A 340 -9.17 -5.45 -12.14
CA PHE A 340 -8.91 -6.89 -12.20
C PHE A 340 -8.57 -7.48 -10.82
N GLY A 341 -7.86 -6.74 -9.98
CA GLY A 341 -7.52 -7.15 -8.61
C GLY A 341 -8.75 -7.22 -7.72
N ILE A 342 -9.66 -6.25 -7.86
CA ILE A 342 -10.95 -6.24 -7.17
C ILE A 342 -11.80 -7.42 -7.63
N ALA A 343 -11.92 -7.63 -8.95
CA ALA A 343 -12.70 -8.71 -9.53
C ALA A 343 -12.18 -10.10 -9.10
N ASN A 344 -10.87 -10.32 -9.13
CA ASN A 344 -10.26 -11.57 -8.69
C ASN A 344 -10.52 -11.84 -7.19
N THR A 345 -10.37 -10.82 -6.35
CA THR A 345 -10.68 -10.90 -4.91
C THR A 345 -12.17 -11.22 -4.69
N LEU A 346 -13.07 -10.59 -5.46
CA LEU A 346 -14.50 -10.85 -5.40
C LEU A 346 -14.85 -12.28 -5.81
N ILE A 347 -14.24 -12.79 -6.89
CA ILE A 347 -14.43 -14.19 -7.33
C ILE A 347 -13.97 -15.16 -6.24
N GLY A 348 -12.79 -14.93 -5.66
CA GLY A 348 -12.28 -15.73 -4.55
C GLY A 348 -13.20 -15.67 -3.33
N MET A 349 -13.72 -14.49 -3.01
CA MET A 349 -14.67 -14.30 -1.90
C MET A 349 -15.98 -15.06 -2.12
N VAL A 350 -16.57 -14.96 -3.31
CA VAL A 350 -17.80 -15.69 -3.65
C VAL A 350 -17.56 -17.21 -3.64
N ALA A 351 -16.48 -17.68 -4.27
CA ALA A 351 -16.16 -19.10 -4.32
C ALA A 351 -15.95 -19.70 -2.92
N TRP A 352 -15.06 -19.11 -2.12
CA TRP A 352 -14.67 -19.70 -0.83
C TRP A 352 -15.64 -19.38 0.31
N PHE A 353 -16.12 -18.13 0.41
CA PHE A 353 -16.97 -17.72 1.53
C PHE A 353 -18.46 -17.87 1.24
N TRP A 354 -18.94 -17.61 0.02
CA TRP A 354 -20.38 -17.73 -0.25
C TRP A 354 -20.80 -19.14 -0.66
N ILE A 355 -19.92 -19.93 -1.29
CA ILE A 355 -20.24 -21.28 -1.75
C ILE A 355 -19.63 -22.34 -0.84
N VAL A 356 -18.29 -22.38 -0.72
CA VAL A 356 -17.60 -23.47 0.00
C VAL A 356 -17.88 -23.42 1.51
N THR A 357 -17.89 -22.24 2.12
CA THR A 357 -18.11 -22.14 3.58
C THR A 357 -19.49 -22.69 4.00
N PRO A 358 -20.63 -22.28 3.41
CA PRO A 358 -21.91 -22.92 3.70
C PRO A 358 -21.93 -24.41 3.38
N ALA A 359 -21.33 -24.84 2.27
CA ALA A 359 -21.30 -26.25 1.88
C ALA A 359 -20.60 -27.12 2.94
N ILE A 360 -19.50 -26.64 3.51
CA ILE A 360 -18.79 -27.33 4.59
C ILE A 360 -19.56 -27.22 5.91
N HIS A 361 -20.05 -26.04 6.26
CA HIS A 361 -20.72 -25.79 7.54
C HIS A 361 -21.99 -26.65 7.69
N TYR A 362 -22.81 -26.70 6.64
CA TYR A 362 -24.09 -27.44 6.66
C TYR A 362 -23.98 -28.91 6.26
N SER A 363 -22.82 -29.38 5.79
CA SER A 363 -22.59 -30.82 5.52
C SER A 363 -22.26 -31.64 6.77
N LYS A 364 -22.23 -31.01 7.96
CA LYS A 364 -21.94 -31.64 9.25
C LYS A 364 -20.55 -32.29 9.35
N LEU A 365 -19.65 -31.96 8.43
CA LEU A 365 -18.26 -32.35 8.51
C LEU A 365 -17.60 -31.67 9.72
N TYR A 366 -16.64 -32.35 10.36
CA TYR A 366 -15.77 -31.77 11.39
C TYR A 366 -16.48 -31.11 12.59
N TYR A 367 -17.68 -31.59 12.96
CA TYR A 367 -18.46 -31.05 14.08
C TYR A 367 -18.84 -29.57 13.92
N ASN A 368 -18.84 -29.04 12.69
CA ASN A 368 -19.13 -27.64 12.39
C ASN A 368 -20.52 -27.18 12.87
N GLU A 369 -21.49 -28.09 13.01
CA GLU A 369 -22.84 -27.75 13.50
C GLU A 369 -22.85 -27.28 14.97
N TYR A 370 -21.83 -27.63 15.75
CA TYR A 370 -21.68 -27.23 17.15
C TYR A 370 -20.81 -25.98 17.33
N LEU A 371 -20.24 -25.45 16.25
CA LEU A 371 -19.32 -24.33 16.24
C LEU A 371 -19.95 -23.13 15.50
N PRO A 372 -19.54 -21.89 15.81
CA PRO A 372 -19.94 -20.75 14.99
C PRO A 372 -19.46 -20.92 13.54
N ILE A 373 -20.25 -20.44 12.57
CA ILE A 373 -19.84 -20.44 11.16
C ILE A 373 -18.62 -19.52 10.94
N SER A 374 -18.62 -18.38 11.62
CA SER A 374 -17.59 -17.35 11.53
C SER A 374 -17.21 -16.84 12.91
N ASP A 375 -15.98 -17.12 13.32
CA ASP A 375 -15.35 -16.63 14.54
C ASP A 375 -13.83 -16.88 14.50
N SER A 376 -13.05 -16.02 15.16
CA SER A 376 -11.58 -16.12 15.24
C SER A 376 -11.07 -16.90 16.46
N ASN A 377 -11.96 -17.37 17.33
CA ASN A 377 -11.57 -18.15 18.51
C ASN A 377 -11.29 -19.62 18.18
N SER A 378 -10.52 -20.26 19.06
CA SER A 378 -10.30 -21.71 19.06
C SER A 378 -11.05 -22.37 20.21
N TYR A 379 -11.58 -23.56 19.96
CA TYR A 379 -12.50 -24.26 20.84
C TYR A 379 -11.97 -25.64 21.24
N ASP A 380 -12.38 -26.12 22.41
CA ASP A 380 -12.25 -27.51 22.81
C ASP A 380 -13.49 -28.34 22.41
N ASN A 381 -13.46 -29.64 22.73
CA ASN A 381 -14.53 -30.59 22.45
C ASN A 381 -15.87 -30.29 23.15
N THR A 382 -15.90 -29.33 24.07
CA THR A 382 -17.11 -28.85 24.75
C THR A 382 -17.61 -27.52 24.18
N ALA A 383 -17.02 -27.03 23.10
CA ALA A 383 -17.22 -25.69 22.54
C ALA A 383 -16.87 -24.56 23.53
N SER A 384 -16.00 -24.83 24.51
CA SER A 384 -15.42 -23.82 25.38
C SER A 384 -14.15 -23.24 24.76
N PRO A 385 -13.74 -22.00 25.09
CA PRO A 385 -12.47 -21.44 24.64
C PRO A 385 -11.29 -22.36 24.99
N TYR A 386 -10.43 -22.64 24.01
CA TYR A 386 -9.34 -23.60 24.17
C TYR A 386 -8.26 -23.10 25.13
N ASN A 387 -7.92 -23.89 26.15
CA ASN A 387 -6.87 -23.54 27.09
C ASN A 387 -5.50 -24.12 26.69
N VAL A 388 -4.65 -23.27 26.13
CA VAL A 388 -3.31 -23.66 25.64
C VAL A 388 -2.38 -24.11 26.77
N THR A 389 -2.49 -23.57 27.99
CA THR A 389 -1.57 -23.94 29.09
C THR A 389 -1.76 -25.38 29.56
N ARG A 390 -2.89 -26.02 29.22
CA ARG A 390 -3.15 -27.43 29.58
C ARG A 390 -2.37 -28.44 28.76
N ILE A 391 -1.80 -28.02 27.62
CA ILE A 391 -1.08 -28.89 26.68
C ILE A 391 0.41 -28.56 26.59
N LEU A 392 0.89 -27.74 27.51
CA LEU A 392 2.27 -27.26 27.56
C LEU A 392 2.96 -27.79 28.81
N ASN A 393 4.20 -28.24 28.63
CA ASN A 393 5.11 -28.51 29.73
C ASN A 393 5.57 -27.21 30.43
N PRO A 394 6.17 -27.28 31.62
CA PRO A 394 6.72 -26.10 32.31
C PRO A 394 7.78 -25.31 31.51
N ASP A 395 8.40 -25.94 30.51
CA ASP A 395 9.34 -25.32 29.58
C ASP A 395 8.67 -24.80 28.29
N PHE A 396 7.34 -24.76 28.24
CA PHE A 396 6.52 -24.36 27.09
C PHE A 396 6.64 -25.27 25.85
N THR A 397 7.15 -26.49 26.00
CA THR A 397 7.11 -27.50 24.93
C THR A 397 5.76 -28.20 24.88
N PHE A 398 5.36 -28.65 23.68
CA PHE A 398 4.09 -29.35 23.48
C PHE A 398 4.07 -30.71 24.19
N ASN A 399 3.03 -30.97 24.98
CA ASN A 399 2.78 -32.23 25.64
C ASN A 399 1.66 -33.02 24.94
N LEU A 400 2.05 -34.04 24.18
CA LEU A 400 1.11 -34.87 23.42
C LEU A 400 0.13 -35.64 24.32
N GLN A 401 0.56 -36.11 25.48
CA GLN A 401 -0.29 -36.88 26.39
C GLN A 401 -1.40 -35.99 26.97
N GLN A 402 -1.04 -34.81 27.47
CA GLN A 402 -2.02 -33.86 28.00
C GLN A 402 -2.98 -33.36 26.91
N TYR A 403 -2.52 -33.21 25.68
CA TYR A 403 -3.37 -32.87 24.54
C TYR A 403 -4.43 -33.94 24.26
N GLN A 404 -4.03 -35.22 24.27
CA GLN A 404 -4.95 -36.34 24.07
C GLN A 404 -5.96 -36.48 25.22
N GLU A 405 -5.53 -36.20 26.46
CA GLU A 405 -6.40 -36.22 27.64
C GLU A 405 -7.34 -35.01 27.72
N TYR A 406 -6.93 -33.85 27.20
CA TYR A 406 -7.75 -32.63 27.19
C TYR A 406 -8.74 -32.61 26.04
N SER A 407 -8.27 -32.31 24.83
CA SER A 407 -9.10 -32.17 23.63
C SER A 407 -8.24 -31.84 22.40
N PRO A 408 -8.63 -32.36 21.22
CA PRO A 408 -8.27 -31.75 19.95
C PRO A 408 -8.69 -30.29 19.84
N LEU A 409 -8.00 -29.53 19.00
CA LEU A 409 -8.34 -28.13 18.69
C LEU A 409 -9.46 -28.08 17.65
N PHE A 410 -10.51 -27.31 17.93
CA PHE A 410 -11.63 -27.08 17.01
C PHE A 410 -11.65 -25.61 16.56
N LEU A 411 -11.89 -25.40 15.26
CA LEU A 411 -11.92 -24.07 14.65
C LEU A 411 -13.27 -23.84 13.97
N SER A 412 -13.71 -22.58 13.91
CA SER A 412 -14.88 -22.20 13.11
C SER A 412 -14.64 -22.51 11.63
N THR A 413 -15.73 -22.68 10.86
CA THR A 413 -15.62 -23.10 9.45
C THR A 413 -14.84 -22.08 8.61
N THR A 414 -15.11 -20.78 8.78
CA THR A 414 -14.33 -19.74 8.09
C THR A 414 -12.88 -19.69 8.57
N PHE A 415 -12.60 -19.88 9.86
CA PHE A 415 -11.23 -19.80 10.37
C PHE A 415 -10.37 -20.96 9.86
N MET A 416 -10.93 -22.17 9.81
CA MET A 416 -10.31 -23.33 9.18
C MET A 416 -9.99 -23.06 7.70
N LEU A 417 -10.94 -22.51 6.93
CA LEU A 417 -10.73 -22.18 5.52
C LEU A 417 -9.67 -21.09 5.35
N CYS A 418 -9.68 -20.04 6.19
CA CYS A 418 -8.66 -19.00 6.16
C CYS A 418 -7.25 -19.58 6.35
N TYR A 419 -7.05 -20.52 7.28
CA TYR A 419 -5.75 -21.19 7.45
C TYR A 419 -5.37 -22.00 6.21
N GLY A 420 -6.28 -22.85 5.69
CA GLY A 420 -6.02 -23.68 4.52
C GLY A 420 -5.68 -22.84 3.28
N LEU A 421 -6.44 -21.77 3.05
CA LEU A 421 -6.22 -20.85 1.94
C LEU A 421 -4.91 -20.07 2.11
N SER A 422 -4.55 -19.66 3.32
CA SER A 422 -3.28 -18.96 3.59
C SER A 422 -2.07 -19.81 3.20
N PHE A 423 -2.07 -21.11 3.52
CA PHE A 423 -1.03 -22.03 3.07
C PHE A 423 -1.04 -22.23 1.55
N ALA A 424 -2.22 -22.36 0.96
CA ALA A 424 -2.37 -22.50 -0.49
C ALA A 424 -1.86 -21.25 -1.24
N THR A 425 -2.09 -20.04 -0.70
CA THR A 425 -1.66 -18.78 -1.30
C THR A 425 -0.15 -18.72 -1.50
N ILE A 426 0.66 -19.24 -0.56
CA ILE A 426 2.13 -19.24 -0.68
C ILE A 426 2.57 -20.01 -1.95
N ILE A 427 2.05 -21.23 -2.12
CA ILE A 427 2.35 -22.05 -3.29
C ILE A 427 1.73 -21.46 -4.56
N ALA A 428 0.50 -20.93 -4.46
CA ALA A 428 -0.18 -20.31 -5.58
C ALA A 428 0.61 -19.12 -6.13
N VAL A 429 1.19 -18.27 -5.27
CA VAL A 429 2.05 -17.16 -5.69
C VAL A 429 3.27 -17.68 -6.45
N LEU A 430 3.99 -18.66 -5.90
CA LEU A 430 5.18 -19.22 -6.58
C LEU A 430 4.84 -19.85 -7.94
N VAL A 431 3.76 -20.64 -8.01
CA VAL A 431 3.30 -21.29 -9.25
C VAL A 431 2.81 -20.25 -10.25
N HIS A 432 2.01 -19.28 -9.83
CA HIS A 432 1.51 -18.21 -10.68
C HIS A 432 2.66 -17.37 -11.25
N THR A 433 3.59 -16.93 -10.39
CA THR A 433 4.79 -16.20 -10.83
C THR A 433 5.63 -17.02 -11.80
N GLY A 434 5.84 -18.31 -11.54
CA GLY A 434 6.60 -19.18 -12.44
C GLY A 434 5.95 -19.38 -13.81
N LEU A 435 4.63 -19.61 -13.85
CA LEU A 435 3.89 -19.88 -15.09
C LEU A 435 3.67 -18.63 -15.94
N PHE A 436 3.26 -17.52 -15.32
CA PHE A 436 2.86 -16.31 -16.04
C PHE A 436 4.01 -15.33 -16.22
N HIS A 437 4.85 -15.14 -15.19
CA HIS A 437 5.95 -14.17 -15.20
C HIS A 437 7.33 -14.80 -15.35
N GLY A 438 7.46 -16.13 -15.39
CA GLY A 438 8.76 -16.80 -15.43
C GLY A 438 9.62 -16.43 -16.64
N LYS A 439 9.02 -16.26 -17.83
CA LYS A 439 9.74 -15.83 -19.04
C LYS A 439 10.23 -14.40 -18.93
N GLU A 440 9.39 -13.51 -18.42
CA GLU A 440 9.71 -12.09 -18.20
C GLU A 440 10.82 -11.94 -17.16
N LEU A 441 10.70 -12.64 -16.03
CA LEU A 441 11.73 -12.69 -14.99
C LEU A 441 13.06 -13.21 -15.53
N TRP A 442 13.05 -14.24 -16.38
CA TRP A 442 14.27 -14.77 -16.99
C TRP A 442 14.93 -13.80 -17.96
N ILE A 443 14.13 -13.09 -18.77
CA ILE A 443 14.63 -12.04 -19.66
C ILE A 443 15.25 -10.92 -18.84
N ARG A 444 14.54 -10.42 -17.81
CA ARG A 444 15.02 -9.36 -16.91
C ARG A 444 16.28 -9.77 -16.18
N PHE A 445 16.33 -11.00 -15.68
CA PHE A 445 17.53 -11.55 -15.04
C PHE A 445 18.74 -11.58 -15.99
N LYS A 446 18.53 -11.76 -17.30
CA LYS A 446 19.60 -11.68 -18.30
C LYS A 446 19.93 -10.26 -18.75
N SER A 447 18.96 -9.35 -18.70
CA SER A 447 19.12 -7.94 -19.12
C SER A 447 19.45 -6.98 -17.98
N VAL A 448 19.79 -7.50 -16.79
CA VAL A 448 20.14 -6.69 -15.61
C VAL A 448 21.19 -5.62 -15.99
N GLY A 449 20.76 -4.35 -15.99
CA GLY A 449 21.62 -3.20 -16.30
C GLY A 449 21.66 -2.74 -17.74
N LYS A 450 20.79 -3.27 -18.60
CA LYS A 450 20.61 -2.84 -20.00
C LYS A 450 19.15 -2.52 -20.32
N GLU A 451 18.37 -2.19 -19.30
CA GLU A 451 16.94 -1.87 -19.46
C GLU A 451 16.78 -0.41 -19.90
N GLU A 452 15.80 -0.17 -20.76
CA GLU A 452 15.42 1.21 -21.12
C GLU A 452 14.78 1.90 -19.91
N GLU A 453 15.31 3.07 -19.58
CA GLU A 453 14.83 3.90 -18.49
C GLU A 453 13.56 4.65 -18.90
N ASP A 454 12.56 4.66 -18.03
CA ASP A 454 11.38 5.48 -18.24
C ASP A 454 11.70 6.99 -18.11
N VAL A 455 10.72 7.83 -18.40
CA VAL A 455 10.84 9.29 -18.26
C VAL A 455 11.29 9.71 -16.84
N HIS A 456 10.81 9.03 -15.80
CA HIS A 456 11.11 9.38 -14.42
C HIS A 456 12.49 8.84 -13.96
N ALA A 457 12.88 7.64 -14.37
CA ALA A 457 14.21 7.09 -14.14
C ALA A 457 15.29 7.96 -14.80
N ARG A 458 15.06 8.44 -16.03
CA ARG A 458 15.97 9.39 -16.70
C ARG A 458 16.10 10.71 -15.93
N LEU A 459 14.99 11.26 -15.42
CA LEU A 459 15.04 12.44 -14.55
C LEU A 459 15.81 12.18 -13.24
N MET A 460 15.77 10.94 -12.74
CA MET A 460 16.48 10.53 -11.53
C MET A 460 17.96 10.19 -11.77
N SER A 461 18.36 9.86 -13.00
CA SER A 461 19.74 9.48 -13.37
C SER A 461 20.80 10.53 -13.00
N ARG A 462 20.40 11.81 -12.87
CA ARG A 462 21.26 12.91 -12.42
C ARG A 462 21.66 12.83 -10.95
N PHE A 463 20.96 12.01 -10.15
CA PHE A 463 21.26 11.81 -8.74
C PHE A 463 22.08 10.54 -8.52
N LYS A 464 23.02 10.61 -7.59
CA LYS A 464 23.82 9.44 -7.21
C LYS A 464 22.91 8.37 -6.62
N THR A 465 23.01 7.16 -7.15
CA THR A 465 22.25 6.01 -6.67
C THR A 465 22.75 5.52 -5.30
N VAL A 466 21.85 4.92 -4.53
CA VAL A 466 22.17 4.30 -3.25
C VAL A 466 22.97 3.02 -3.51
N PRO A 467 24.13 2.80 -2.86
CA PRO A 467 24.90 1.57 -3.01
C PRO A 467 24.12 0.35 -2.50
N LEU A 468 24.29 -0.81 -3.15
CA LEU A 468 23.61 -2.06 -2.77
C LEU A 468 23.99 -2.58 -1.37
N TRP A 469 25.14 -2.18 -0.83
CA TRP A 469 25.60 -2.60 0.50
C TRP A 469 24.97 -1.79 1.65
N TRP A 470 24.31 -0.69 1.33
CA TRP A 470 23.57 0.15 2.26
C TRP A 470 22.22 -0.50 2.57
#